data_AF-A0A9E6D6G4-F1
#
_entry.id   AF-A0A9E6D6G4-F1
#
_cell.length_a   1.000
_cell.length_b   1.000
_cell.length_c   1.000
_cell.angle_alpha   90.00
_cell.angle_beta   90.00
_cell.angle_gamma   90.00
#
_symmetry.space_group_name_H-M   'P 1'
#
loop_
_entity.id
_entity.type
_entity.pdbx_description
1 polymer ?
#
loop_
_entity_poly.entity_id
_entity_poly.type
_entity_poly.pdbx_seq_one_letter_code
_entity_poly.pdbx_strand_id
1 'polypeptide(L)'
;MKNHLLKILVLLPLAVFSQVGIGTTAPNSSAILDVTATDKGVLVPRVAIADLNTAAPVTAPVESLLVYNTTVATGVGFYYWDGAKWTPLAGAAGLDTDWTIAGNDMYNANTGYVGVGTTTPSVLLHIEDTAPAIRLVSGTEAVGLVLTTDASGNANWGILTSDVDWTISGNDMYNANAGNVGIGTTAPIEPFHVMSDRILLESTGNAILRVRKNNSDTSKQYDLIGVYTDPGFDANAIYLGGYNVNNTNGDDYDAGNKIYLGWDGATQLEITATAFNVSSSRRAKKNINILKYGLKDILKINPVKYQYKNNTSGLYTIGFIAEQVSEIIPEVVSHQDEKGNVVSREQGIPMSMDYSKMNAVLVNAVKEQQVEINFLEKENTALDKQITKLEGLLL
;
A
#
# COMPACT_ATOMS: atom_id res chain seq x y z
N MET A 1 73.36 99.49 -71.61
CA MET A 1 72.12 99.52 -70.82
C MET A 1 71.41 98.17 -70.98
N LYS A 2 70.98 97.59 -69.85
CA LYS A 2 70.13 96.40 -69.67
C LYS A 2 70.74 95.01 -69.88
N ASN A 3 71.22 94.49 -68.74
CA ASN A 3 71.19 93.09 -68.32
C ASN A 3 69.90 92.39 -68.79
N HIS A 4 69.99 91.15 -69.28
CA HIS A 4 69.11 90.06 -68.84
C HIS A 4 69.75 88.70 -69.09
N LEU A 5 70.21 88.08 -67.99
CA LEU A 5 70.29 86.64 -67.83
C LEU A 5 68.96 86.02 -68.27
N LEU A 6 68.97 85.08 -69.21
CA LEU A 6 67.90 84.09 -69.34
C LEU A 6 68.48 82.68 -69.52
N LYS A 7 68.92 82.17 -68.36
CA LYS A 7 68.82 80.80 -67.85
C LYS A 7 68.65 79.70 -68.92
N ILE A 8 69.74 78.98 -69.16
CA ILE A 8 69.74 77.59 -69.63
C ILE A 8 68.88 76.78 -68.65
N LEU A 9 67.69 76.36 -69.10
CA LEU A 9 66.82 75.45 -68.39
C LEU A 9 67.37 74.03 -68.61
N VAL A 10 68.17 73.55 -67.66
CA VAL A 10 68.58 72.15 -67.57
C VAL A 10 67.32 71.33 -67.28
N LEU A 11 66.88 70.54 -68.26
CA LEU A 11 65.75 69.62 -68.12
C LEU A 11 66.22 68.40 -67.31
N LEU A 12 66.03 68.45 -65.99
CA LEU A 12 66.23 67.31 -65.10
C LEU A 12 65.03 66.35 -65.28
N PRO A 13 65.21 65.06 -65.61
CA PRO A 13 64.09 64.13 -65.62
C PRO A 13 63.61 63.90 -64.18
N LEU A 14 62.53 64.59 -63.80
CA LEU A 14 61.74 64.27 -62.62
C LEU A 14 60.91 63.01 -62.97
N ALA A 15 61.26 61.88 -62.38
CA ALA A 15 60.40 60.69 -62.44
C ALA A 15 59.14 60.97 -61.59
N VAL A 16 58.00 61.15 -62.26
CA VAL A 16 56.70 61.24 -61.58
C VAL A 16 56.14 59.83 -61.52
N PHE A 17 56.05 59.25 -60.32
CA PHE A 17 55.36 57.98 -60.12
C PHE A 17 53.86 58.26 -59.97
N SER A 18 53.04 57.67 -60.83
CA SER A 18 51.58 57.78 -60.78
C SER A 18 50.99 56.49 -60.21
N GLN A 19 50.12 56.64 -59.20
CA GLN A 19 49.24 55.57 -58.69
C GLN A 19 48.19 55.20 -59.74
N VAL A 20 47.84 53.91 -59.82
CA VAL A 20 46.86 53.44 -60.81
C VAL A 20 45.46 53.60 -60.24
N GLY A 21 44.70 54.53 -60.80
CA GLY A 21 43.25 54.64 -60.58
C GLY A 21 42.48 53.95 -61.69
N ILE A 22 41.56 53.05 -61.36
CA ILE A 22 40.59 52.50 -62.30
C ILE A 22 39.19 52.91 -61.82
N GLY A 23 38.52 53.78 -62.58
CA GLY A 23 37.20 54.31 -62.21
C GLY A 23 37.23 55.48 -61.21
N THR A 24 38.41 55.98 -60.84
CA THR A 24 38.59 57.20 -60.03
C THR A 24 39.74 58.07 -60.60
N THR A 25 39.57 59.39 -60.58
CA THR A 25 40.63 60.37 -60.93
C THR A 25 41.41 60.85 -59.71
N ALA A 26 40.99 60.46 -58.51
CA ALA A 26 41.66 60.73 -57.24
C ALA A 26 41.86 59.41 -56.48
N PRO A 27 42.80 58.56 -56.90
CA PRO A 27 43.10 57.31 -56.18
C PRO A 27 43.54 57.62 -54.75
N ASN A 28 43.21 56.76 -53.79
CA ASN A 28 43.65 56.92 -52.41
C ASN A 28 45.19 56.93 -52.31
N SER A 29 45.75 57.89 -51.57
CA SER A 29 47.20 58.07 -51.45
C SER A 29 47.93 56.90 -50.78
N SER A 30 47.21 56.01 -50.09
CA SER A 30 47.74 54.79 -49.49
C SER A 30 47.69 53.56 -50.40
N ALA A 31 47.14 53.68 -51.61
CA ALA A 31 46.96 52.56 -52.54
C ALA A 31 47.81 52.72 -53.80
N ILE A 32 48.53 51.65 -54.18
CA ILE A 32 49.21 51.58 -55.49
C ILE A 32 48.19 51.38 -56.62
N LEU A 33 47.10 50.67 -56.34
CA LEU A 33 45.97 50.44 -57.23
C LEU A 33 44.67 50.72 -56.46
N ASP A 34 43.89 51.69 -56.91
CA ASP A 34 42.55 52.00 -56.40
C ASP A 34 41.52 51.74 -57.50
N VAL A 35 40.57 50.84 -57.24
CA VAL A 35 39.52 50.47 -58.19
C VAL A 35 38.18 50.82 -57.60
N THR A 36 37.49 51.78 -58.21
CA THR A 36 36.15 52.21 -57.80
C THR A 36 35.15 51.91 -58.91
N ALA A 37 34.09 51.18 -58.57
CA ALA A 37 32.92 50.97 -59.42
C ALA A 37 31.69 50.71 -58.55
N THR A 38 30.50 51.08 -59.03
CA THR A 38 29.23 50.86 -58.30
C THR A 38 28.62 49.48 -58.54
N ASP A 39 28.97 48.84 -59.66
CA ASP A 39 28.33 47.62 -60.18
C ASP A 39 29.34 46.61 -60.76
N LYS A 40 30.65 46.82 -60.56
CA LYS A 40 31.73 45.96 -61.05
C LYS A 40 32.72 45.64 -59.94
N GLY A 41 33.41 44.50 -60.07
CA GLY A 41 34.49 44.07 -59.17
C GLY A 41 35.81 43.82 -59.90
N VAL A 42 36.82 43.41 -59.14
CA VAL A 42 38.13 43.01 -59.67
C VAL A 42 38.22 41.49 -59.76
N LEU A 43 38.55 40.96 -60.94
CA LEU A 43 38.92 39.55 -61.08
C LEU A 43 40.43 39.41 -60.82
N VAL A 44 40.77 38.68 -59.76
CA VAL A 44 42.14 38.23 -59.48
C VAL A 44 42.46 36.96 -60.28
N PRO A 45 43.75 36.58 -60.46
CA PRO A 45 44.12 35.36 -61.17
C PRO A 45 43.42 34.12 -60.60
N ARG A 46 42.81 33.34 -61.49
CA ARG A 46 42.14 32.08 -61.16
C ARG A 46 43.12 30.93 -61.36
N VAL A 47 43.44 30.23 -60.29
CA VAL A 47 44.54 29.25 -60.26
C VAL A 47 44.00 27.93 -59.71
N ALA A 48 44.32 26.81 -60.36
CA ALA A 48 43.96 25.49 -59.87
C ALA A 48 45.04 24.99 -58.89
N ILE A 49 44.84 25.23 -57.59
CA ILE A 49 45.77 24.79 -56.55
C ILE A 49 45.37 23.39 -56.13
N ALA A 50 46.18 22.38 -56.43
CA ALA A 50 45.88 20.98 -56.10
C ALA A 50 46.34 20.56 -54.70
N ASP A 51 47.39 21.21 -54.17
CA ASP A 51 47.92 21.00 -52.82
C ASP A 51 48.22 22.36 -52.20
N LEU A 52 47.51 22.70 -51.12
CA LEU A 52 47.65 23.97 -50.44
C LEU A 52 49.02 24.13 -49.77
N ASN A 53 49.75 23.06 -49.49
CA ASN A 53 51.04 23.10 -48.78
C ASN A 53 52.26 23.29 -49.71
N THR A 54 52.04 23.42 -51.02
CA THR A 54 53.12 23.63 -51.99
C THR A 54 52.92 24.93 -52.75
N ALA A 55 54.01 25.54 -53.21
CA ALA A 55 53.97 26.74 -54.03
C ALA A 55 53.20 26.53 -55.35
N ALA A 56 53.24 25.31 -55.89
CA ALA A 56 52.59 24.96 -57.13
C ALA A 56 51.08 25.27 -57.10
N PRO A 57 50.50 25.73 -58.22
CA PRO A 57 51.09 25.85 -59.56
C PRO A 57 51.81 27.18 -59.81
N VAL A 58 51.87 28.08 -58.83
CA VAL A 58 52.60 29.35 -58.97
C VAL A 58 54.07 29.10 -58.65
N THR A 59 54.98 29.48 -59.54
CA THR A 59 56.42 29.34 -59.28
C THR A 59 56.88 30.51 -58.42
N ALA A 60 57.47 30.23 -57.26
CA ALA A 60 57.97 31.23 -56.31
C ALA A 60 56.96 32.35 -55.98
N PRO A 61 55.75 32.02 -55.48
CA PRO A 61 54.78 33.01 -55.05
C PRO A 61 55.38 33.88 -53.93
N VAL A 62 55.18 35.18 -54.01
CA VAL A 62 55.57 36.13 -52.97
C VAL A 62 54.51 36.12 -51.87
N GLU A 63 54.92 36.33 -50.62
CA GLU A 63 53.99 36.49 -49.50
C GLU A 63 52.91 37.53 -49.81
N SER A 64 51.68 37.25 -49.40
CA SER A 64 50.46 38.02 -49.69
C SER A 64 50.01 38.02 -51.15
N LEU A 65 50.52 37.13 -52.02
CA LEU A 65 49.99 36.95 -53.37
C LEU A 65 48.54 36.40 -53.31
N LEU A 66 47.57 37.19 -53.79
CA LEU A 66 46.15 36.83 -53.81
C LEU A 66 45.74 36.15 -55.12
N VAL A 67 45.05 35.02 -55.03
CA VAL A 67 44.48 34.27 -56.15
C VAL A 67 43.09 33.74 -55.80
N TYR A 68 42.33 33.33 -56.81
CA TYR A 68 41.09 32.59 -56.64
C TYR A 68 41.32 31.12 -57.00
N ASN A 69 41.29 30.23 -56.00
CA ASN A 69 41.43 28.80 -56.21
C ASN A 69 40.20 28.21 -56.90
N THR A 70 40.41 27.44 -57.97
CA THR A 70 39.33 26.78 -58.73
C THR A 70 39.20 25.28 -58.43
N THR A 71 40.09 24.70 -57.62
CA THR A 71 40.06 23.27 -57.29
C THR A 71 39.04 22.97 -56.20
N VAL A 72 38.04 22.13 -56.51
CA VAL A 72 36.99 21.73 -55.55
C VAL A 72 37.55 20.96 -54.36
N ALA A 73 38.47 20.03 -54.59
CA ALA A 73 39.02 19.15 -53.55
C ALA A 73 39.75 19.91 -52.42
N THR A 74 40.35 21.05 -52.73
CA THR A 74 41.07 21.90 -51.77
C THR A 74 40.28 23.15 -51.39
N GLY A 75 38.99 23.21 -51.73
CA GLY A 75 38.12 24.36 -51.49
C GLY A 75 38.29 25.49 -52.51
N VAL A 76 37.23 25.75 -53.28
CA VAL A 76 37.12 26.90 -54.20
C VAL A 76 36.97 28.19 -53.39
N GLY A 77 37.73 29.24 -53.71
CA GLY A 77 37.63 30.51 -53.00
C GLY A 77 38.85 31.41 -53.15
N PHE A 78 38.90 32.51 -52.40
CA PHE A 78 40.08 33.38 -52.34
C PHE A 78 41.15 32.79 -51.42
N TYR A 79 42.37 32.73 -51.92
CA TYR A 79 43.55 32.27 -51.19
C TYR A 79 44.68 33.26 -51.34
N TYR A 80 45.49 33.41 -50.29
CA TYR A 80 46.75 34.12 -50.36
C TYR A 80 47.91 33.20 -49.99
N TRP A 81 49.09 33.46 -50.55
CA TRP A 81 50.32 32.80 -50.14
C TRP A 81 50.83 33.41 -48.83
N ASP A 82 50.98 32.61 -47.76
CA ASP A 82 51.44 33.09 -46.46
C ASP A 82 52.98 33.03 -46.28
N GLY A 83 53.71 32.73 -47.34
CA GLY A 83 55.15 32.48 -47.31
C GLY A 83 55.52 31.00 -47.35
N ALA A 84 54.61 30.10 -46.99
CA ALA A 84 54.84 28.65 -46.96
C ALA A 84 53.71 27.80 -47.56
N LYS A 85 52.46 28.27 -47.50
CA LYS A 85 51.27 27.57 -48.01
C LYS A 85 50.21 28.56 -48.51
N TRP A 86 49.25 28.03 -49.26
CA TRP A 86 48.04 28.73 -49.66
C TRP A 86 47.04 28.70 -48.51
N THR A 87 46.77 29.87 -47.93
CA THR A 87 45.82 30.04 -46.83
C THR A 87 44.53 30.69 -47.35
N PRO A 88 43.34 30.15 -47.05
CA PRO A 88 42.09 30.75 -47.47
C PRO A 88 41.92 32.12 -46.80
N LEU A 89 41.42 33.09 -47.55
CA LEU A 89 40.99 34.37 -47.00
C LEU A 89 39.62 34.17 -46.33
N ALA A 90 39.61 33.56 -45.15
CA ALA A 90 38.40 33.28 -44.39
C ALA A 90 37.83 34.59 -43.82
N GLY A 91 36.68 35.03 -44.36
CA GLY A 91 35.95 36.24 -43.96
C GLY A 91 34.53 35.98 -43.43
N ALA A 92 34.21 34.73 -43.09
CA ALA A 92 33.00 34.37 -42.36
C ALA A 92 33.43 33.45 -41.21
N ALA A 93 32.83 33.63 -40.04
CA ALA A 93 33.12 32.89 -38.82
C ALA A 93 33.43 31.41 -39.11
N GLY A 94 34.46 30.85 -38.47
CA GLY A 94 34.72 29.41 -38.53
C GLY A 94 33.42 28.65 -38.32
N LEU A 95 33.19 27.62 -39.13
CA LEU A 95 31.98 26.80 -39.02
C LEU A 95 31.77 26.44 -37.54
N ASP A 96 30.60 26.74 -37.00
CA ASP A 96 30.21 26.29 -35.66
C ASP A 96 30.24 24.75 -35.68
N THR A 97 31.24 24.17 -35.02
CA THR A 97 31.42 22.72 -34.96
C THR A 97 30.67 22.07 -33.81
N ASP A 98 30.08 22.86 -32.91
CA ASP A 98 29.47 22.38 -31.68
C ASP A 98 28.19 21.60 -31.98
N TRP A 99 27.42 22.04 -32.99
CA TRP A 99 26.25 21.33 -33.51
C TRP A 99 26.52 20.79 -34.90
N THR A 100 26.79 19.49 -34.98
CA THR A 100 27.09 18.81 -36.24
C THR A 100 25.84 18.14 -36.81
N ILE A 101 25.66 18.23 -38.13
CA ILE A 101 24.61 17.52 -38.86
C ILE A 101 25.20 16.24 -39.47
N ALA A 102 24.62 15.08 -39.16
CA ALA A 102 24.92 13.80 -39.80
C ALA A 102 23.66 13.23 -40.44
N GLY A 103 23.58 13.31 -41.77
CA GLY A 103 22.35 12.95 -42.49
C GLY A 103 21.21 13.89 -42.12
N ASN A 104 20.14 13.33 -41.53
CA ASN A 104 18.98 14.11 -41.05
C ASN A 104 19.06 14.43 -39.54
N ASP A 105 20.09 13.94 -38.85
CA ASP A 105 20.25 14.12 -37.42
C ASP A 105 21.15 15.32 -37.12
N MET A 106 20.78 16.11 -36.13
CA MET A 106 21.64 17.14 -35.55
C MET A 106 22.04 16.67 -34.15
N TYR A 107 23.33 16.67 -33.83
CA TYR A 107 23.84 16.29 -32.52
C TYR A 107 24.89 17.26 -32.02
N ASN A 108 24.98 17.38 -30.70
CA ASN A 108 26.03 18.13 -30.04
C ASN A 108 27.34 17.32 -30.12
N ALA A 109 28.34 17.85 -30.83
CA ALA A 109 29.67 17.25 -30.95
C ALA A 109 30.62 17.69 -29.81
N ASN A 110 30.19 18.59 -28.93
CA ASN A 110 30.93 18.95 -27.73
C ASN A 110 31.02 17.75 -26.79
N THR A 111 32.23 17.47 -26.27
CA THR A 111 32.45 16.45 -25.24
C THR A 111 31.99 16.88 -23.83
N GLY A 112 31.55 18.14 -23.68
CA GLY A 112 31.06 18.74 -22.45
C GLY A 112 29.55 18.63 -22.28
N TYR A 113 28.97 19.54 -21.50
CA TYR A 113 27.54 19.59 -21.20
C TYR A 113 26.84 20.73 -21.98
N VAL A 114 25.53 20.61 -22.18
CA VAL A 114 24.68 21.66 -22.76
C VAL A 114 24.09 22.51 -21.63
N GLY A 115 24.45 23.79 -21.60
CA GLY A 115 23.80 24.79 -20.75
C GLY A 115 22.76 25.59 -21.54
N VAL A 116 21.55 25.76 -20.98
CA VAL A 116 20.54 26.70 -21.47
C VAL A 116 20.29 27.72 -20.37
N GLY A 117 20.70 28.96 -20.58
CA GLY A 117 20.63 30.02 -19.56
C GLY A 117 21.74 29.98 -18.49
N THR A 118 22.65 29.00 -18.58
CA THR A 118 23.83 28.88 -17.71
C THR A 118 25.11 28.69 -18.53
N THR A 119 26.23 29.24 -18.04
CA THR A 119 27.56 29.03 -18.64
C THR A 119 28.36 27.94 -17.92
N THR A 120 27.83 27.42 -16.81
CA THR A 120 28.46 26.37 -16.00
C THR A 120 27.50 25.21 -15.78
N PRO A 121 27.11 24.48 -16.86
CA PRO A 121 26.30 23.27 -16.71
C PRO A 121 26.97 22.24 -15.81
N SER A 122 26.20 21.52 -14.99
CA SER A 122 26.70 20.49 -14.05
C SER A 122 26.26 19.07 -14.39
N VAL A 123 25.39 18.92 -15.39
CA VAL A 123 24.86 17.67 -15.93
C VAL A 123 24.71 17.81 -17.45
N LEU A 124 24.55 16.69 -18.17
CA LEU A 124 24.53 16.65 -19.64
C LEU A 124 23.64 17.71 -20.30
N LEU A 125 22.45 17.97 -19.73
CA LEU A 125 21.58 19.09 -20.10
C LEU A 125 21.17 19.84 -18.83
N HIS A 126 21.66 21.07 -18.66
CA HIS A 126 21.33 21.95 -17.53
C HIS A 126 20.59 23.18 -18.05
N ILE A 127 19.34 23.39 -17.60
CA ILE A 127 18.53 24.56 -17.93
C ILE A 127 18.38 25.41 -16.66
N GLU A 128 18.85 26.65 -16.71
CA GLU A 128 18.84 27.60 -15.59
C GLU A 128 18.14 28.90 -16.04
N ASP A 129 17.04 29.25 -15.39
CA ASP A 129 16.30 30.50 -15.59
C ASP A 129 15.57 30.83 -14.26
N THR A 130 14.99 32.02 -14.15
CA THR A 130 14.01 32.36 -13.09
C THR A 130 12.73 31.54 -13.16
N ALA A 131 12.35 31.04 -14.35
CA ALA A 131 11.22 30.14 -14.57
C ALA A 131 11.55 29.09 -15.64
N PRO A 132 12.45 28.13 -15.34
CA PRO A 132 12.92 27.17 -16.34
C PRO A 132 11.79 26.22 -16.74
N ALA A 133 11.64 25.98 -18.04
CA ALA A 133 10.61 25.09 -18.57
C ALA A 133 11.15 24.27 -19.74
N ILE A 134 10.82 22.98 -19.77
CA ILE A 134 10.94 22.13 -20.96
C ILE A 134 9.53 21.92 -21.50
N ARG A 135 9.27 22.36 -22.72
CA ARG A 135 7.99 22.13 -23.40
C ARG A 135 8.13 20.98 -24.38
N LEU A 136 7.45 19.87 -24.11
CA LEU A 136 7.37 18.71 -24.99
C LEU A 136 5.95 18.63 -25.58
N VAL A 137 5.84 18.80 -26.90
CA VAL A 137 4.57 18.75 -27.63
C VAL A 137 4.54 17.45 -28.43
N SER A 138 3.57 16.60 -28.11
CA SER A 138 3.38 15.28 -28.71
C SER A 138 2.02 15.14 -29.40
N GLY A 139 1.10 16.07 -29.13
CA GLY A 139 -0.31 15.99 -29.52
C GLY A 139 -1.19 15.24 -28.51
N THR A 140 -0.59 14.59 -27.50
CA THR A 140 -1.29 13.86 -26.43
C THR A 140 -1.13 14.49 -25.05
N GLU A 141 -0.44 15.62 -24.92
CA GLU A 141 -0.32 16.34 -23.65
C GLU A 141 -1.68 16.84 -23.14
N ALA A 142 -1.93 16.70 -21.83
CA ALA A 142 -3.17 17.13 -21.17
C ALA A 142 -2.93 17.44 -19.69
N VAL A 143 -3.87 18.18 -19.07
CA VAL A 143 -3.82 18.49 -17.63
C VAL A 143 -3.89 17.18 -16.81
N GLY A 144 -2.95 17.02 -15.87
CA GLY A 144 -2.88 15.84 -14.99
C GLY A 144 -2.04 14.69 -15.52
N LEU A 145 -1.51 14.78 -16.75
CA LEU A 145 -0.50 13.83 -17.23
C LEU A 145 0.88 14.18 -16.68
N VAL A 146 1.71 13.16 -16.52
CA VAL A 146 3.13 13.29 -16.17
C VAL A 146 4.00 12.66 -17.25
N LEU A 147 5.30 12.95 -17.22
CA LEU A 147 6.25 12.18 -18.03
C LEU A 147 6.44 10.79 -17.40
N THR A 148 6.14 9.77 -18.20
CA THR A 148 6.37 8.36 -17.89
C THR A 148 7.43 7.81 -18.83
N THR A 149 8.18 6.80 -18.40
CA THR A 149 9.26 6.19 -19.20
C THR A 149 8.89 4.79 -19.66
N ASP A 150 9.23 4.45 -20.90
CA ASP A 150 9.20 3.07 -21.38
C ASP A 150 10.45 2.26 -20.92
N ALA A 151 10.53 0.99 -21.32
CA ALA A 151 11.67 0.12 -21.00
C ALA A 151 13.00 0.55 -21.67
N SER A 152 12.94 1.45 -22.65
CA SER A 152 14.11 2.04 -23.31
C SER A 152 14.50 3.39 -22.69
N GLY A 153 13.77 3.86 -21.68
CA GLY A 153 13.99 5.14 -21.02
C GLY A 153 13.42 6.34 -21.79
N ASN A 154 12.61 6.14 -22.83
CA ASN A 154 12.00 7.25 -23.56
C ASN A 154 10.87 7.84 -22.71
N ALA A 155 10.94 9.14 -22.46
CA ALA A 155 9.89 9.87 -21.75
C ALA A 155 8.74 10.25 -22.71
N ASN A 156 7.51 9.97 -22.32
CA ASN A 156 6.31 10.47 -23.00
C ASN A 156 5.20 10.82 -22.00
N TRP A 157 4.25 11.65 -22.41
CA TRP A 157 3.09 12.02 -21.59
C TRP A 157 2.21 10.80 -21.35
N GLY A 158 2.01 10.48 -20.08
CA GLY A 158 1.22 9.33 -19.64
C GLY A 158 0.48 9.63 -18.34
N ILE A 159 -0.46 8.75 -18.02
CA ILE A 159 -1.09 8.72 -16.71
C ILE A 159 -0.14 7.98 -15.78
N LEU A 160 0.10 8.51 -14.58
CA LEU A 160 0.60 7.68 -13.48
C LEU A 160 -0.44 6.57 -13.27
N THR A 161 -0.15 5.36 -13.74
CA THR A 161 -0.99 4.22 -13.42
C THR A 161 -0.98 4.09 -11.90
N SER A 162 -2.18 4.20 -11.30
CA SER A 162 -2.36 4.05 -9.85
C SER A 162 -1.64 2.81 -9.37
N ASP A 163 -1.12 2.86 -8.14
CA ASP A 163 -0.73 1.67 -7.40
C ASP A 163 -1.87 0.63 -7.54
N VAL A 164 -1.58 -0.47 -8.24
CA VAL A 164 -2.59 -1.46 -8.63
C VAL A 164 -3.02 -2.27 -7.41
N ASP A 165 -2.24 -2.19 -6.32
CA ASP A 165 -2.49 -2.93 -5.10
C ASP A 165 -3.80 -2.47 -4.42
N TRP A 166 -4.09 -1.18 -4.41
CA TRP A 166 -5.30 -0.60 -3.81
C TRP A 166 -6.19 0.07 -4.84
N THR A 167 -7.23 -0.64 -5.25
CA THR A 167 -8.19 -0.16 -6.24
C THR A 167 -9.38 0.52 -5.57
N ILE A 168 -9.77 1.69 -6.09
CA ILE A 168 -10.99 2.40 -5.69
C ILE A 168 -12.12 2.05 -6.65
N SER A 169 -13.28 1.62 -6.13
CA SER A 169 -14.51 1.39 -6.89
C SER A 169 -15.68 2.10 -6.19
N GLY A 170 -16.09 3.25 -6.74
CA GLY A 170 -17.08 4.10 -6.10
C GLY A 170 -16.55 4.70 -4.80
N ASN A 171 -17.22 4.43 -3.68
CA ASN A 171 -16.79 4.86 -2.34
C ASN A 171 -15.91 3.82 -1.63
N ASP A 172 -15.70 2.65 -2.24
CA ASP A 172 -14.98 1.54 -1.62
C ASP A 172 -13.54 1.50 -2.13
N MET A 173 -12.60 1.26 -1.21
CA MET A 173 -11.21 0.92 -1.54
C MET A 173 -10.96 -0.54 -1.16
N TYR A 174 -10.36 -1.32 -2.06
CA TYR A 174 -10.07 -2.73 -1.81
C TYR A 174 -8.71 -3.14 -2.36
N ASN A 175 -8.10 -4.13 -1.72
CA ASN A 175 -6.89 -4.77 -2.21
C ASN A 175 -7.24 -5.58 -3.47
N ALA A 176 -6.70 -5.19 -4.63
CA ALA A 176 -6.93 -5.89 -5.89
C ALA A 176 -5.89 -6.99 -6.15
N ASN A 177 -4.90 -7.15 -5.26
CA ASN A 177 -3.98 -8.28 -5.33
C ASN A 177 -4.72 -9.60 -5.10
N ALA A 178 -4.38 -10.62 -5.90
CA ALA A 178 -4.86 -11.98 -5.70
C ALA A 178 -4.25 -12.68 -4.46
N GLY A 179 -3.23 -12.06 -3.85
CA GLY A 179 -2.56 -12.53 -2.64
C GLY A 179 -3.15 -11.96 -1.35
N ASN A 180 -2.40 -12.14 -0.26
CA ASN A 180 -2.81 -11.77 1.09
C ASN A 180 -2.27 -10.38 1.49
N VAL A 181 -2.96 -9.69 2.41
CA VAL A 181 -2.50 -8.44 3.03
C VAL A 181 -1.75 -8.76 4.33
N GLY A 182 -0.47 -8.40 4.38
CA GLY A 182 0.38 -8.50 5.56
C GLY A 182 0.61 -7.16 6.23
N ILE A 183 0.43 -7.07 7.56
CA ILE A 183 0.87 -5.93 8.38
C ILE A 183 1.96 -6.42 9.32
N GLY A 184 3.18 -5.88 9.18
CA GLY A 184 4.35 -6.30 9.97
C GLY A 184 4.99 -7.61 9.49
N THR A 185 4.58 -8.16 8.35
CA THR A 185 5.12 -9.39 7.76
C THR A 185 5.13 -9.32 6.24
N THR A 186 6.16 -9.88 5.61
CA THR A 186 6.25 -10.05 4.15
C THR A 186 5.76 -11.42 3.67
N ALA A 187 5.41 -12.32 4.60
CA ALA A 187 4.91 -13.67 4.32
C ALA A 187 3.55 -13.90 5.01
N PRO A 188 2.49 -13.19 4.59
CA PRO A 188 1.14 -13.40 5.12
C PRO A 188 0.61 -14.81 4.81
N ILE A 189 0.20 -15.56 5.84
CA ILE A 189 -0.29 -16.96 5.72
C ILE A 189 -1.81 -17.06 5.52
N GLU A 190 -2.52 -15.95 5.68
CA GLU A 190 -3.96 -15.83 5.53
C GLU A 190 -4.28 -14.51 4.82
N PRO A 191 -5.45 -14.35 4.17
CA PRO A 191 -5.84 -13.14 3.42
C PRO A 191 -5.61 -11.83 4.15
N PHE A 192 -5.73 -11.82 5.48
CA PHE A 192 -5.32 -10.71 6.34
C PHE A 192 -4.48 -11.24 7.50
N HIS A 193 -3.18 -10.95 7.51
CA HIS A 193 -2.24 -11.37 8.55
C HIS A 193 -1.57 -10.15 9.19
N VAL A 194 -1.82 -9.94 10.48
CA VAL A 194 -1.13 -8.93 11.28
C VAL A 194 -0.14 -9.61 12.22
N MET A 195 1.15 -9.36 12.03
CA MET A 195 2.24 -9.86 12.88
C MET A 195 2.70 -8.74 13.82
N SER A 196 1.93 -8.50 14.89
CA SER A 196 2.14 -7.44 15.87
C SER A 196 1.58 -7.84 17.24
N ASP A 197 2.06 -7.20 18.32
CA ASP A 197 1.58 -7.46 19.69
C ASP A 197 0.13 -7.02 19.91
N ARG A 198 -0.32 -5.96 19.20
CA ARG A 198 -1.64 -5.35 19.41
C ARG A 198 -2.28 -4.88 18.11
N ILE A 199 -3.60 -5.01 18.05
CA ILE A 199 -4.47 -4.40 17.04
C ILE A 199 -5.48 -3.53 17.79
N LEU A 200 -5.55 -2.25 17.45
CA LEU A 200 -6.56 -1.33 17.97
C LEU A 200 -7.72 -1.27 16.96
N LEU A 201 -8.91 -1.65 17.39
CA LEU A 201 -10.14 -1.52 16.62
C LEU A 201 -11.10 -0.65 17.42
N GLU A 202 -11.35 0.57 16.94
CA GLU A 202 -12.23 1.55 17.58
C GLU A 202 -13.46 1.80 16.70
N SER A 203 -14.63 1.84 17.34
CA SER A 203 -15.90 2.17 16.70
C SER A 203 -16.61 3.22 17.53
N THR A 204 -17.23 4.20 16.86
CA THR A 204 -18.15 5.16 17.49
C THR A 204 -19.59 4.64 17.57
N GLY A 205 -19.86 3.45 17.02
CA GLY A 205 -21.13 2.73 17.10
C GLY A 205 -20.98 1.33 17.69
N ASN A 206 -22.05 0.52 17.60
CA ASN A 206 -22.23 -0.70 18.41
C ASN A 206 -21.35 -1.92 18.05
N ALA A 207 -20.62 -1.92 16.92
CA ALA A 207 -19.87 -3.10 16.44
C ALA A 207 -18.42 -2.76 16.07
N ILE A 208 -17.47 -3.48 16.68
CA ILE A 208 -16.02 -3.36 16.42
C ILE A 208 -15.53 -4.47 15.50
N LEU A 209 -16.00 -5.71 15.69
CA LEU A 209 -15.69 -6.85 14.82
C LEU A 209 -16.95 -7.63 14.46
N ARG A 210 -17.27 -7.61 13.17
CA ARG A 210 -18.41 -8.30 12.59
C ARG A 210 -17.96 -9.50 11.77
N VAL A 211 -18.66 -10.63 11.93
CA VAL A 211 -18.46 -11.81 11.09
C VAL A 211 -19.77 -12.14 10.38
N ARG A 212 -19.69 -12.34 9.06
CA ARG A 212 -20.82 -12.76 8.24
C ARG A 212 -20.53 -14.13 7.66
N LYS A 213 -21.39 -15.11 7.95
CA LYS A 213 -21.42 -16.35 7.16
C LYS A 213 -22.09 -16.01 5.83
N ASN A 214 -21.48 -16.38 4.70
CA ASN A 214 -21.99 -16.16 3.34
C ASN A 214 -23.34 -16.86 3.12
N ASN A 215 -24.42 -16.25 3.61
CA ASN A 215 -25.78 -16.56 3.18
C ASN A 215 -26.39 -15.24 2.74
N SER A 216 -27.01 -15.26 1.57
CA SER A 216 -27.61 -14.15 0.82
C SER A 216 -28.71 -13.36 1.56
N ASP A 217 -28.96 -13.66 2.83
CA ASP A 217 -29.87 -12.92 3.69
C ASP A 217 -29.15 -11.67 4.24
N THR A 218 -29.50 -10.50 3.72
CA THR A 218 -29.00 -9.20 4.20
C THR A 218 -29.56 -8.81 5.57
N SER A 219 -30.59 -9.50 6.05
CA SER A 219 -31.23 -9.20 7.34
C SER A 219 -30.50 -9.77 8.55
N LYS A 220 -29.55 -10.72 8.37
CA LYS A 220 -28.84 -11.38 9.47
C LYS A 220 -27.36 -11.06 9.48
N GLN A 221 -26.94 -10.22 10.41
CA GLN A 221 -25.54 -9.87 10.66
C GLN A 221 -25.21 -10.21 12.11
N TYR A 222 -24.07 -10.87 12.35
CA TYR A 222 -23.65 -11.31 13.67
C TYR A 222 -22.43 -10.50 14.12
N ASP A 223 -22.56 -9.85 15.27
CA ASP A 223 -21.43 -9.22 15.95
C ASP A 223 -20.72 -10.30 16.79
N LEU A 224 -19.41 -10.47 16.57
CA LEU A 224 -18.60 -11.46 17.30
C LEU A 224 -18.10 -10.88 18.62
N ILE A 225 -17.74 -9.59 18.61
CA ILE A 225 -17.35 -8.78 19.76
C ILE A 225 -17.96 -7.39 19.60
N GLY A 226 -18.88 -7.04 20.50
CA GLY A 226 -19.56 -5.75 20.54
C GLY A 226 -19.30 -4.98 21.84
N VAL A 227 -19.35 -3.65 21.74
CA VAL A 227 -19.45 -2.72 22.86
C VAL A 227 -20.71 -1.91 22.62
N TYR A 228 -21.72 -2.05 23.48
CA TYR A 228 -23.02 -1.39 23.29
C TYR A 228 -23.09 -0.14 24.17
N THR A 229 -23.49 0.98 23.58
CA THR A 229 -23.68 2.26 24.28
C THR A 229 -25.15 2.54 24.63
N ASP A 230 -26.06 1.63 24.29
CA ASP A 230 -27.50 1.78 24.50
C ASP A 230 -27.88 1.74 26.00
N PRO A 231 -28.91 2.49 26.45
CA PRO A 231 -29.39 2.44 27.82
C PRO A 231 -29.77 1.02 28.25
N GLY A 232 -29.05 0.45 29.22
CA GLY A 232 -29.25 -0.93 29.71
C GLY A 232 -28.06 -1.86 29.45
N PHE A 233 -27.07 -1.42 28.66
CA PHE A 233 -25.80 -2.11 28.45
C PHE A 233 -24.68 -1.41 29.24
N ASP A 234 -23.69 -2.19 29.70
CA ASP A 234 -22.49 -1.67 30.36
C ASP A 234 -21.42 -1.42 29.29
N ALA A 235 -21.00 -0.16 29.16
CA ALA A 235 -19.98 0.25 28.19
C ALA A 235 -18.60 -0.40 28.43
N ASN A 236 -18.38 -1.02 29.59
CA ASN A 236 -17.13 -1.73 29.92
C ASN A 236 -17.25 -3.26 29.82
N ALA A 237 -18.36 -3.78 29.30
CA ALA A 237 -18.57 -5.22 29.15
C ALA A 237 -18.21 -5.69 27.72
N ILE A 238 -17.65 -6.90 27.64
CA ILE A 238 -17.49 -7.62 26.38
C ILE A 238 -18.75 -8.44 26.15
N TYR A 239 -19.45 -8.16 25.06
CA TYR A 239 -20.62 -8.93 24.64
C TYR A 239 -20.22 -10.00 23.64
N LEU A 240 -20.39 -11.25 24.03
CA LEU A 240 -20.09 -12.44 23.22
C LEU A 240 -21.42 -13.13 22.89
N GLY A 241 -21.89 -12.96 21.65
CA GLY A 241 -23.18 -13.49 21.20
C GLY A 241 -23.83 -12.54 20.21
N GLY A 242 -24.31 -13.08 19.09
CA GLY A 242 -24.78 -12.28 17.97
C GLY A 242 -26.01 -11.45 18.31
N TYR A 243 -25.85 -10.13 18.36
CA TYR A 243 -26.95 -9.17 18.34
C TYR A 243 -27.42 -8.98 16.89
N ASN A 244 -28.70 -9.21 16.61
CA ASN A 244 -29.27 -8.92 15.29
C ASN A 244 -29.64 -7.44 15.21
N VAL A 245 -28.72 -6.62 14.67
CA VAL A 245 -28.91 -5.17 14.50
C VAL A 245 -30.08 -4.76 13.59
N ASN A 246 -30.69 -5.70 12.84
CA ASN A 246 -31.78 -5.41 11.91
C ASN A 246 -33.16 -5.78 12.45
N ASN A 247 -33.29 -6.21 13.71
CA ASN A 247 -34.60 -6.47 14.29
C ASN A 247 -35.29 -5.15 14.72
N THR A 248 -36.03 -4.53 13.79
CA THR A 248 -36.81 -3.31 14.04
C THR A 248 -38.06 -3.54 14.91
N ASN A 249 -38.38 -4.79 15.26
CA ASN A 249 -39.67 -5.14 15.89
C ASN A 249 -39.58 -5.45 17.39
N GLY A 250 -38.46 -5.19 18.05
CA GLY A 250 -38.37 -5.12 19.51
C GLY A 250 -38.48 -6.43 20.28
N ASP A 251 -38.91 -7.52 19.66
CA ASP A 251 -39.08 -8.82 20.29
C ASP A 251 -38.30 -9.90 19.51
N ASP A 252 -37.70 -10.82 20.26
CA ASP A 252 -36.88 -11.97 19.85
C ASP A 252 -35.38 -11.70 19.60
N TYR A 253 -34.63 -11.71 20.71
CA TYR A 253 -33.28 -12.29 20.70
C TYR A 253 -33.41 -13.75 20.21
N ASP A 254 -32.63 -14.13 19.20
CA ASP A 254 -32.69 -15.49 18.65
C ASP A 254 -32.42 -16.51 19.78
N ALA A 255 -33.20 -17.59 19.82
CA ALA A 255 -33.34 -18.50 20.97
C ALA A 255 -32.09 -19.38 21.25
N GLY A 256 -30.92 -18.95 20.81
CA GLY A 256 -29.68 -19.72 20.83
C GLY A 256 -28.43 -18.88 21.11
N ASN A 257 -28.48 -17.97 22.10
CA ASN A 257 -27.30 -17.28 22.62
C ASN A 257 -26.33 -18.30 23.27
N LYS A 258 -25.52 -18.96 22.44
CA LYS A 258 -24.49 -19.91 22.87
C LYS A 258 -23.13 -19.25 22.70
N ILE A 259 -22.35 -19.21 23.77
CA ILE A 259 -20.92 -18.99 23.70
C ILE A 259 -20.27 -20.37 23.64
N TYR A 260 -19.68 -20.72 22.50
CA TYR A 260 -18.88 -21.94 22.39
C TYR A 260 -17.46 -21.62 22.84
N LEU A 261 -17.07 -22.16 24.00
CA LEU A 261 -15.72 -22.01 24.54
C LEU A 261 -15.03 -23.38 24.47
N GLY A 262 -14.18 -23.54 23.45
CA GLY A 262 -13.36 -24.73 23.23
C GLY A 262 -14.05 -25.88 22.52
N TRP A 263 -13.64 -26.12 21.27
CA TRP A 263 -13.78 -27.42 20.62
C TRP A 263 -12.76 -27.55 19.48
N ASP A 264 -11.68 -28.31 19.71
CA ASP A 264 -10.74 -28.76 18.67
C ASP A 264 -10.60 -30.29 18.59
N GLY A 265 -11.45 -31.02 19.33
CA GLY A 265 -11.42 -32.47 19.43
C GLY A 265 -10.39 -33.02 20.43
N ALA A 266 -9.48 -32.20 20.96
CA ALA A 266 -8.39 -32.62 21.83
C ALA A 266 -8.35 -31.89 23.19
N THR A 267 -8.91 -30.69 23.30
CA THR A 267 -8.82 -29.87 24.53
C THR A 267 -10.18 -29.30 24.97
N GLN A 268 -10.44 -29.34 26.27
CA GLN A 268 -11.55 -28.62 26.92
C GLN A 268 -11.00 -27.29 27.42
N LEU A 269 -11.64 -26.17 27.06
CA LEU A 269 -11.32 -24.87 27.66
C LEU A 269 -12.01 -24.79 29.03
N GLU A 270 -11.21 -24.83 30.08
CA GLU A 270 -11.70 -24.62 31.44
C GLU A 270 -12.13 -23.16 31.63
N ILE A 271 -13.35 -22.95 32.11
CA ILE A 271 -13.83 -21.62 32.52
C ILE A 271 -13.67 -21.52 34.02
N THR A 272 -12.65 -20.78 34.47
CA THR A 272 -12.53 -20.39 35.89
C THR A 272 -13.17 -19.02 36.07
N ALA A 273 -14.32 -18.98 36.74
CA ALA A 273 -14.99 -17.73 37.10
C ALA A 273 -15.08 -17.62 38.63
N THR A 274 -15.03 -16.40 39.14
CA THR A 274 -15.23 -16.13 40.58
C THR A 274 -16.68 -16.40 41.01
N ALA A 275 -17.66 -16.27 40.10
CA ALA A 275 -19.05 -16.63 40.32
C ALA A 275 -19.84 -16.83 39.00
N PHE A 276 -20.85 -17.70 39.04
CA PHE A 276 -21.91 -17.80 38.03
C PHE A 276 -23.27 -17.48 38.67
N ASN A 277 -23.86 -16.33 38.34
CA ASN A 277 -25.16 -15.94 38.86
C ASN A 277 -26.28 -16.31 37.87
N VAL A 278 -27.22 -17.14 38.32
CA VAL A 278 -28.37 -17.57 37.51
C VAL A 278 -29.62 -16.80 37.94
N SER A 279 -30.34 -16.22 36.98
CA SER A 279 -31.60 -15.50 37.25
C SER A 279 -32.62 -16.44 37.89
N SER A 280 -33.07 -16.09 39.11
CA SER A 280 -33.98 -16.93 39.90
C SER A 280 -35.15 -16.14 40.51
N SER A 281 -35.35 -14.89 40.07
CA SER A 281 -36.44 -14.03 40.56
C SER A 281 -37.81 -14.65 40.28
N ARG A 282 -38.78 -14.50 41.20
CA ARG A 282 -40.17 -14.89 40.97
C ARG A 282 -40.76 -14.24 39.71
N ARG A 283 -40.35 -12.99 39.41
CA ARG A 283 -40.79 -12.25 38.22
C ARG A 283 -40.33 -12.87 36.89
N ALA A 284 -39.25 -13.64 36.93
CA ALA A 284 -38.72 -14.35 35.76
C ALA A 284 -39.30 -15.77 35.60
N LYS A 285 -40.24 -16.19 36.46
CA LYS A 285 -40.75 -17.58 36.52
C LYS A 285 -42.26 -17.61 36.31
N LYS A 286 -42.74 -18.68 35.67
CA LYS A 286 -44.17 -19.03 35.50
C LYS A 286 -44.40 -20.50 35.89
N ASN A 287 -45.65 -20.88 36.15
CA ASN A 287 -46.06 -22.27 36.46
C ASN A 287 -45.27 -22.93 37.61
N ILE A 288 -45.11 -22.21 38.73
CA ILE A 288 -44.32 -22.67 39.89
C ILE A 288 -45.09 -23.74 40.66
N ASN A 289 -44.54 -24.95 40.73
CA ASN A 289 -45.08 -26.08 41.49
C ASN A 289 -44.07 -26.56 42.55
N ILE A 290 -44.57 -27.20 43.61
CA ILE A 290 -43.71 -27.84 44.62
C ILE A 290 -42.97 -29.02 43.97
N LEU A 291 -41.68 -29.14 44.28
CA LEU A 291 -40.84 -30.22 43.78
C LEU A 291 -41.33 -31.58 44.29
N LYS A 292 -41.50 -32.54 43.39
CA LYS A 292 -41.96 -33.90 43.73
C LYS A 292 -40.81 -34.89 43.95
N TYR A 293 -39.61 -34.54 43.49
CA TYR A 293 -38.42 -35.35 43.63
C TYR A 293 -37.86 -35.22 45.05
N GLY A 294 -37.44 -36.35 45.63
CA GLY A 294 -36.98 -36.40 47.01
C GLY A 294 -35.97 -37.51 47.27
N LEU A 295 -35.93 -37.99 48.51
CA LEU A 295 -34.94 -38.96 48.97
C LEU A 295 -35.01 -40.26 48.18
N LYS A 296 -36.21 -40.79 47.96
CA LYS A 296 -36.43 -42.05 47.22
C LYS A 296 -35.92 -42.00 45.78
N ASP A 297 -35.84 -40.82 45.17
CA ASP A 297 -35.45 -40.63 43.79
C ASP A 297 -33.93 -40.46 43.71
N ILE A 298 -33.33 -39.68 44.61
CA ILE A 298 -31.88 -39.53 44.68
C ILE A 298 -31.18 -40.85 44.99
N LEU A 299 -31.79 -41.72 45.79
CA LEU A 299 -31.25 -43.06 46.13
C LEU A 299 -31.17 -44.01 44.93
N LYS A 300 -31.85 -43.70 43.81
CA LYS A 300 -31.77 -44.48 42.56
C LYS A 300 -30.62 -44.02 41.66
N ILE A 301 -30.02 -42.87 41.95
CA ILE A 301 -28.94 -42.28 41.16
C ILE A 301 -27.60 -42.68 41.76
N ASN A 302 -26.68 -43.19 40.94
CA ASN A 302 -25.36 -43.58 41.40
C ASN A 302 -24.33 -42.50 41.02
N PRO A 303 -23.66 -41.88 42.01
CA PRO A 303 -22.46 -41.09 41.74
C PRO A 303 -21.37 -41.97 41.14
N VAL A 304 -20.67 -41.46 40.14
CA VAL A 304 -19.59 -42.17 39.44
C VAL A 304 -18.32 -41.35 39.40
N LYS A 305 -17.19 -42.03 39.24
CA LYS A 305 -15.88 -41.45 38.95
C LYS A 305 -15.47 -41.88 37.55
N TYR A 306 -15.12 -40.94 36.69
CA TYR A 306 -14.84 -41.22 35.27
C TYR A 306 -13.75 -40.31 34.71
N GLN A 307 -13.28 -40.65 33.51
CA GLN A 307 -12.41 -39.82 32.68
C GLN A 307 -13.13 -39.56 31.36
N TYR A 308 -12.99 -38.35 30.81
CA TYR A 308 -13.47 -38.10 29.46
C TYR A 308 -12.60 -38.84 28.44
N LYS A 309 -13.20 -39.38 27.38
CA LYS A 309 -12.48 -40.16 26.35
C LYS A 309 -11.37 -39.37 25.67
N ASN A 310 -11.54 -38.05 25.54
CA ASN A 310 -10.58 -37.13 24.94
C ASN A 310 -9.68 -36.44 25.96
N ASN A 311 -9.77 -36.79 27.25
CA ASN A 311 -8.91 -36.19 28.27
C ASN A 311 -7.50 -36.78 28.20
N THR A 312 -6.52 -35.94 27.90
CA THR A 312 -5.09 -36.31 27.85
C THR A 312 -4.39 -36.25 29.20
N SER A 313 -4.97 -35.59 30.21
CA SER A 313 -4.37 -35.47 31.55
C SER A 313 -4.46 -36.76 32.37
N GLY A 314 -5.35 -37.69 32.00
CA GLY A 314 -5.64 -38.89 32.80
C GLY A 314 -6.31 -38.59 34.15
N LEU A 315 -6.70 -37.34 34.41
CA LEU A 315 -7.35 -36.95 35.65
C LEU A 315 -8.78 -37.49 35.68
N TYR A 316 -9.11 -38.14 36.78
CA TYR A 316 -10.48 -38.54 37.06
C TYR A 316 -11.29 -37.37 37.59
N THR A 317 -12.53 -37.27 37.13
CA THR A 317 -13.55 -36.40 37.68
C THR A 317 -14.65 -37.23 38.37
N ILE A 318 -15.44 -36.58 39.20
CA ILE A 318 -16.61 -37.16 39.86
C ILE A 318 -17.88 -36.51 39.30
N GLY A 319 -18.96 -37.29 39.21
CA GLY A 319 -20.22 -36.76 38.74
C GLY A 319 -21.27 -37.85 38.57
N PHE A 320 -22.15 -37.66 37.58
CA PHE A 320 -23.24 -38.57 37.27
C PHE A 320 -23.26 -38.92 35.78
N ILE A 321 -23.90 -40.04 35.45
CA ILE A 321 -24.20 -40.44 34.08
C ILE A 321 -25.53 -39.80 33.66
N ALA A 322 -25.51 -38.98 32.61
CA ALA A 322 -26.65 -38.18 32.19
C ALA A 322 -27.86 -39.04 31.79
N GLU A 323 -27.64 -40.19 31.19
CA GLU A 323 -28.63 -41.20 30.84
C GLU A 323 -29.41 -41.66 32.08
N GLN A 324 -28.69 -42.07 33.13
CA GLN A 324 -29.31 -42.55 34.38
C GLN A 324 -30.10 -41.43 35.05
N VAL A 325 -29.54 -40.22 35.13
CA VAL A 325 -30.24 -39.09 35.75
C VAL A 325 -31.46 -38.70 34.93
N SER A 326 -31.39 -38.75 33.59
CA SER A 326 -32.51 -38.40 32.72
C SER A 326 -33.74 -39.31 32.91
N GLU A 327 -33.55 -40.55 33.37
CA GLU A 327 -34.66 -41.46 33.66
C GLU A 327 -35.42 -41.05 34.93
N ILE A 328 -34.72 -40.45 35.89
CA ILE A 328 -35.24 -40.18 37.23
C ILE A 328 -35.65 -38.70 37.37
N ILE A 329 -34.79 -37.78 36.93
CA ILE A 329 -34.94 -36.33 37.05
C ILE A 329 -34.55 -35.67 35.70
N PRO A 330 -35.40 -35.75 34.67
CA PRO A 330 -35.06 -35.27 33.34
C PRO A 330 -34.78 -33.76 33.26
N GLU A 331 -35.31 -32.93 34.16
CA GLU A 331 -35.21 -31.47 34.10
C GLU A 331 -33.81 -30.92 34.39
N VAL A 332 -32.92 -31.75 34.94
CA VAL A 332 -31.51 -31.40 35.14
C VAL A 332 -30.62 -31.83 33.97
N VAL A 333 -31.15 -32.55 32.98
CA VAL A 333 -30.40 -33.07 31.84
C VAL A 333 -30.80 -32.30 30.56
N SER A 334 -29.81 -32.01 29.72
CA SER A 334 -30.02 -31.47 28.38
C SER A 334 -29.96 -32.58 27.35
N HIS A 335 -30.92 -32.57 26.43
CA HIS A 335 -31.02 -33.53 25.32
C HIS A 335 -30.65 -32.86 24.01
N GLN A 336 -29.95 -33.58 23.13
CA GLN A 336 -29.57 -33.08 21.81
C GLN A 336 -30.02 -34.01 20.68
N ASP A 337 -30.36 -33.41 19.54
CA ASP A 337 -30.60 -34.13 18.29
C ASP A 337 -29.27 -34.53 17.60
N GLU A 338 -29.35 -35.23 16.47
CA GLU A 338 -28.17 -35.63 15.67
C GLU A 338 -27.32 -34.45 15.17
N LYS A 339 -27.88 -33.24 15.18
CA LYS A 339 -27.23 -32.00 14.75
C LYS A 339 -26.66 -31.21 15.93
N GLY A 340 -26.77 -31.71 17.17
CA GLY A 340 -26.31 -31.03 18.38
C GLY A 340 -27.24 -29.90 18.88
N ASN A 341 -28.46 -29.80 18.36
CA ASN A 341 -29.44 -28.83 18.84
C ASN A 341 -30.07 -29.33 20.13
N VAL A 342 -30.28 -28.43 21.10
CA VAL A 342 -30.99 -28.79 22.33
C VAL A 342 -32.46 -28.96 22.01
N VAL A 343 -33.00 -30.14 22.31
CA VAL A 343 -34.38 -30.54 21.99
C VAL A 343 -35.06 -31.11 23.22
N SER A 344 -36.35 -31.44 23.10
CA SER A 344 -37.06 -32.10 24.20
C SER A 344 -36.50 -33.51 24.46
N ARG A 345 -36.79 -34.05 25.64
CA ARG A 345 -36.39 -35.41 26.03
C ARG A 345 -36.83 -36.47 25.01
N GLU A 346 -38.01 -36.29 24.41
CA GLU A 346 -38.60 -37.23 23.45
C GLU A 346 -37.90 -37.18 22.08
N GLN A 347 -37.15 -36.12 21.81
CA GLN A 347 -36.58 -35.81 20.50
C GLN A 347 -35.06 -35.96 20.44
N GLY A 348 -34.39 -36.14 21.59
CA GLY A 348 -32.94 -36.14 21.66
C GLY A 348 -32.35 -37.11 22.67
N ILE A 349 -31.04 -37.27 22.59
CA ILE A 349 -30.25 -38.08 23.51
C ILE A 349 -29.69 -37.20 24.64
N PRO A 350 -29.62 -37.70 25.88
CA PRO A 350 -29.04 -36.96 26.99
C PRO A 350 -27.54 -36.72 26.74
N MET A 351 -27.09 -35.46 26.83
CA MET A 351 -25.70 -35.08 26.52
C MET A 351 -24.98 -34.38 27.68
N SER A 352 -25.69 -33.60 28.49
CA SER A 352 -25.08 -32.86 29.60
C SER A 352 -26.05 -32.70 30.76
N MET A 353 -25.52 -32.39 31.95
CA MET A 353 -26.32 -32.18 33.16
C MET A 353 -26.00 -30.83 33.81
N ASP A 354 -27.03 -30.17 34.30
CA ASP A 354 -26.94 -28.99 35.14
C ASP A 354 -26.85 -29.41 36.61
N TYR A 355 -25.62 -29.56 37.10
CA TYR A 355 -25.32 -29.92 38.49
C TYR A 355 -25.90 -28.92 39.50
N SER A 356 -26.07 -27.64 39.13
CA SER A 356 -26.58 -26.63 40.06
C SER A 356 -28.05 -26.86 40.42
N LYS A 357 -28.84 -27.40 39.48
CA LYS A 357 -30.26 -27.72 39.71
C LYS A 357 -30.45 -28.92 40.64
N MET A 358 -29.48 -29.83 40.72
CA MET A 358 -29.54 -30.97 41.64
C MET A 358 -29.63 -30.54 43.10
N ASN A 359 -29.09 -29.37 43.45
CA ASN A 359 -29.16 -28.83 44.81
C ASN A 359 -30.60 -28.68 45.31
N ALA A 360 -31.55 -28.32 44.44
CA ALA A 360 -32.96 -28.18 44.84
C ALA A 360 -33.57 -29.54 45.21
N VAL A 361 -33.21 -30.60 44.49
CA VAL A 361 -33.64 -31.97 44.79
C VAL A 361 -33.02 -32.46 46.09
N LEU A 362 -31.72 -32.23 46.27
CA LEU A 362 -30.99 -32.60 47.49
C LEU A 362 -31.59 -31.92 48.73
N VAL A 363 -31.95 -30.63 48.64
CA VAL A 363 -32.63 -29.93 49.74
C VAL A 363 -33.96 -30.61 50.09
N ASN A 364 -34.74 -31.04 49.10
CA ASN A 364 -36.00 -31.73 49.37
C ASN A 364 -35.76 -33.13 49.97
N ALA A 365 -34.77 -33.87 49.47
CA ALA A 365 -34.36 -35.17 50.02
C ALA A 365 -33.93 -35.06 51.49
N VAL A 366 -33.13 -34.05 51.85
CA VAL A 366 -32.70 -33.82 53.24
C VAL A 366 -33.89 -33.47 54.15
N LYS A 367 -34.87 -32.69 53.65
CA LYS A 367 -36.10 -32.41 54.41
C LYS A 367 -36.90 -33.68 54.68
N GLU A 368 -37.04 -34.54 53.69
CA GLU A 368 -37.72 -35.84 53.85
C GLU A 368 -36.96 -36.75 54.83
N GLN A 369 -35.64 -36.83 54.71
CA GLN A 369 -34.79 -37.58 55.62
C GLN A 369 -34.93 -37.08 57.08
N GLN A 370 -35.01 -35.76 57.29
CA GLN A 370 -35.18 -35.19 58.63
C GLN A 370 -36.53 -35.57 59.25
N VAL A 371 -37.59 -35.70 58.45
CA VAL A 371 -38.90 -36.17 58.94
C VAL A 371 -38.80 -37.61 59.44
N GLU A 372 -38.10 -38.47 58.69
CA GLU A 372 -37.89 -39.88 59.07
C GLU A 372 -37.03 -40.01 60.35
N ILE A 373 -35.95 -39.21 60.45
CA ILE A 373 -35.11 -39.16 61.67
C ILE A 373 -35.95 -38.77 62.89
N ASN A 374 -36.74 -37.69 62.80
CA ASN A 374 -37.59 -37.23 63.91
C ASN A 374 -38.63 -38.29 64.30
N PHE A 375 -39.14 -39.06 63.34
CA PHE A 375 -40.06 -40.16 63.60
C PHE A 375 -39.38 -41.30 64.37
N LEU A 376 -38.20 -41.73 63.91
CA LEU A 376 -37.41 -42.79 64.55
C LEU A 376 -36.97 -42.40 65.97
N GLU A 377 -36.55 -41.15 66.19
CA GLU A 377 -36.20 -40.65 67.54
C GLU A 377 -37.38 -40.72 68.51
N LYS A 378 -38.59 -40.39 68.03
CA LYS A 378 -39.81 -40.47 68.83
C LYS A 378 -40.16 -41.92 69.17
N GLU A 379 -40.01 -42.84 68.22
CA GLU A 379 -40.25 -44.26 68.43
C GLU A 379 -39.26 -44.86 69.43
N ASN A 380 -37.96 -44.57 69.28
CA ASN A 380 -36.93 -44.99 70.23
C ASN A 380 -37.22 -44.46 71.65
N THR A 381 -37.60 -43.19 71.78
CA THR A 381 -37.98 -42.61 73.09
C THR A 381 -39.19 -43.33 73.70
N ALA A 382 -40.16 -43.77 72.88
CA ALA A 382 -41.32 -44.50 73.36
C ALA A 382 -40.95 -45.92 73.78
N LEU A 383 -40.07 -46.60 73.03
CA LEU A 383 -39.55 -47.93 73.36
C LEU A 383 -38.72 -47.90 74.64
N ASP A 384 -37.82 -46.93 74.83
CA ASP A 384 -37.04 -46.76 76.05
C ASP A 384 -37.93 -46.61 77.29
N LYS A 385 -39.02 -45.84 77.18
CA LYS A 385 -40.02 -45.74 78.25
C LYS A 385 -40.70 -47.06 78.56
N GLN A 386 -41.00 -47.87 77.54
CA GLN A 386 -41.59 -49.20 77.73
C GLN A 386 -40.61 -50.18 78.37
N ILE A 387 -39.35 -50.18 77.94
CA ILE A 387 -38.28 -51.00 78.52
C ILE A 387 -38.08 -50.63 80.00
N THR A 388 -37.93 -49.34 80.30
CA THR A 388 -37.78 -48.84 81.69
C THR A 388 -38.94 -49.29 82.58
N LYS A 389 -40.18 -49.28 82.04
CA LYS A 389 -41.36 -49.75 82.77
C LYS A 389 -41.33 -51.27 83.02
N LEU A 390 -40.87 -52.06 82.05
CA LEU A 390 -40.76 -53.52 82.19
C LEU A 390 -39.64 -53.91 83.16
N GLU A 391 -38.49 -53.24 83.11
CA GLU A 391 -37.39 -53.45 84.05
C GLU A 391 -37.83 -53.15 85.49
N GLY A 392 -38.60 -52.08 85.71
CA GLY A 392 -39.19 -51.77 87.01
C GLY A 392 -40.28 -52.74 87.49
N LEU A 393 -40.77 -53.64 86.63
CA LEU A 393 -41.71 -54.72 87.01
C LEU A 393 -40.99 -56.05 87.30
N LEU A 394 -39.73 -56.18 86.90
CA LEU A 394 -38.89 -57.38 87.09
C LEU A 394 -37.97 -57.29 88.31
N LEU A 395 -37.82 -56.07 88.88
CA LEU A 395 -37.22 -55.78 90.19
C LEU A 395 -38.31 -55.70 91.25
#